data_AF-A0A7K4T8H9-F1
#
_entry.id   AF-A0A7K4T8H9-F1
#
_cell.length_a   1.000
_cell.length_b   1.000
_cell.length_c   1.000
_cell.angle_alpha   90.00
_cell.angle_beta   90.00
_cell.angle_gamma   90.00
#
_symmetry.space_group_name_H-M   'P 1'
#
loop_
_entity.id
_entity.type
_entity.pdbx_description
1 polymer ?
#
loop_
_entity_poly.entity_id
_entity_poly.type
_entity_poly.pdbx_seq_one_letter_code
_entity_poly.pdbx_strand_id
1 'polypeptide(L)'
;GQIVGGHEAQPHSHPYMAYLKIGMTACGGFLVAPDWVMTAAHCMGNATVILGAHNIHAPETTQQIRGVLRYHQHPEYNPNTVSNDIMLLKARQSRSRQRATLNDYVKTIPLPKTSSDLPTGTKCSIAGWGLIDNDQVTNKLFETKVSIYSRRKCIRFYPHLNTGMVCAGSFHELRDSSQGDSGGPLVCNKVAQGIVSFGYDSPPGVYTRISSYLPWIKKTLKK
;
A
#
# COMPACT_ATOMS: atom_id res chain seq x y z
N GLY A 1 11.88 1.27 9.86
CA GLY A 1 10.60 1.83 9.37
C GLY A 1 9.53 1.63 10.41
N GLN A 2 8.73 2.67 10.68
CA GLN A 2 7.76 2.84 11.77
C GLN A 2 6.38 3.41 11.29
N ILE A 3 5.20 3.02 11.79
CA ILE A 3 4.07 3.98 11.86
C ILE A 3 4.17 4.68 13.21
N VAL A 4 5.23 5.46 13.39
CA VAL A 4 5.36 6.31 14.58
C VAL A 4 4.60 7.60 14.32
N GLY A 5 3.75 8.00 15.28
CA GLY A 5 2.81 9.12 15.14
C GLY A 5 1.44 8.72 14.60
N GLY A 6 1.19 7.43 14.40
CA GLY A 6 -0.14 6.90 14.08
C GLY A 6 -1.01 6.67 15.30
N HIS A 7 -2.27 6.33 15.04
CA HIS A 7 -3.21 5.81 16.04
C HIS A 7 -3.93 4.58 15.48
N GLU A 8 -4.51 3.77 16.36
CA GLU A 8 -5.34 2.65 15.94
C GLU A 8 -6.47 3.18 15.05
N ALA A 9 -6.59 2.62 13.85
CA ALA A 9 -7.67 2.98 12.95
C ALA A 9 -9.01 2.51 13.55
N GLN A 10 -10.09 3.22 13.27
CA GLN A 10 -11.41 2.71 13.65
C GLN A 10 -11.65 1.35 12.96
N PRO A 11 -12.15 0.33 13.68
CA PRO A 11 -12.30 -1.01 13.10
C PRO A 11 -13.05 -0.99 11.76
N HIS A 12 -12.44 -1.59 10.73
CA HIS A 12 -12.98 -1.69 9.38
C HIS A 12 -13.21 -0.37 8.63
N SER A 13 -12.64 0.75 9.11
CA SER A 13 -12.74 2.07 8.44
C SER A 13 -12.03 2.16 7.09
N HIS A 14 -11.10 1.24 6.80
CA HIS A 14 -10.38 1.13 5.53
C HIS A 14 -10.71 -0.18 4.81
N PRO A 15 -11.93 -0.35 4.28
CA PRO A 15 -12.41 -1.62 3.72
C PRO A 15 -11.69 -2.08 2.45
N TYR A 16 -10.79 -1.25 1.92
CA TYR A 16 -9.93 -1.59 0.78
C TYR A 16 -8.60 -2.21 1.18
N MET A 17 -8.22 -2.19 2.46
CA MET A 17 -6.94 -2.72 2.90
C MET A 17 -6.85 -4.23 2.69
N ALA A 18 -5.66 -4.66 2.29
CA ALA A 18 -5.31 -6.06 2.15
C ALA A 18 -4.03 -6.32 2.94
N TYR A 19 -4.08 -7.34 3.80
CA TYR A 19 -2.88 -7.87 4.45
C TYR A 19 -2.31 -9.01 3.61
N LEU A 20 -1.04 -8.94 3.25
CA LEU A 20 -0.35 -9.95 2.46
C LEU A 20 0.59 -10.71 3.40
N LYS A 21 0.20 -11.93 3.77
CA LYS A 21 1.06 -12.85 4.53
C LYS A 21 2.00 -13.58 3.57
N ILE A 22 3.30 -13.31 3.65
CA ILE A 22 4.33 -13.83 2.73
C ILE A 22 5.36 -14.63 3.52
N GLY A 23 5.11 -15.92 3.70
CA GLY A 23 5.94 -16.77 4.57
C GLY A 23 5.97 -16.23 6.00
N MET A 24 7.16 -15.84 6.48
CA MET A 24 7.37 -15.22 7.80
C MET A 24 7.30 -13.68 7.77
N THR A 25 7.18 -13.09 6.58
CA THR A 25 7.11 -11.64 6.39
C THR A 25 5.68 -11.22 6.02
N ALA A 26 5.44 -9.91 6.04
CA ALA A 26 4.17 -9.36 5.61
C ALA A 26 4.35 -8.06 4.84
N CYS A 27 3.39 -7.78 3.97
CA CYS A 27 3.23 -6.51 3.29
C CYS A 27 1.78 -6.04 3.40
N GLY A 28 1.60 -4.74 3.16
CA GLY A 28 0.31 -4.17 2.83
C GLY A 28 -0.06 -4.36 1.35
N GLY A 29 -1.31 -4.08 1.08
CA GLY A 29 -1.88 -4.03 -0.26
C GLY A 29 -3.26 -3.41 -0.18
N PHE A 30 -3.89 -3.24 -1.34
CA PHE A 30 -5.24 -2.69 -1.40
C PHE A 30 -6.03 -3.18 -2.60
N LEU A 31 -7.33 -3.39 -2.40
CA LEU A 31 -8.24 -3.91 -3.40
C LEU A 31 -8.62 -2.81 -4.40
N VAL A 32 -8.28 -3.03 -5.68
CA VAL A 32 -8.58 -2.08 -6.78
C VAL A 32 -9.68 -2.58 -7.70
N ALA A 33 -9.96 -3.89 -7.67
CA ALA A 33 -11.13 -4.54 -8.26
C ALA A 33 -11.41 -5.86 -7.48
N PRO A 34 -12.59 -6.51 -7.63
CA PRO A 34 -12.98 -7.65 -6.79
C PRO A 34 -12.01 -8.83 -6.73
N ASP A 35 -11.13 -9.01 -7.72
CA ASP A 35 -10.09 -10.04 -7.73
C ASP A 35 -8.68 -9.47 -7.95
N TRP A 36 -8.51 -8.16 -7.76
CA TRP A 36 -7.24 -7.47 -8.01
C TRP A 36 -6.80 -6.67 -6.80
N VAL A 37 -5.64 -7.05 -6.26
CA VAL A 37 -4.95 -6.36 -5.18
C VAL A 37 -3.70 -5.70 -5.74
N MET A 38 -3.51 -4.43 -5.45
CA MET A 38 -2.30 -3.69 -5.77
C MET A 38 -1.38 -3.67 -4.53
N THR A 39 -0.08 -3.82 -4.75
CA THR A 39 0.97 -3.81 -3.73
C THR A 39 2.31 -3.39 -4.35
N ALA A 40 3.37 -3.35 -3.57
CA ALA A 40 4.73 -3.08 -4.04
C ALA A 40 5.32 -4.31 -4.77
N ALA A 41 6.19 -4.08 -5.75
CA ALA A 41 6.85 -5.16 -6.49
C ALA A 41 7.84 -5.95 -5.62
N HIS A 42 8.47 -5.30 -4.64
CA HIS A 42 9.38 -5.97 -3.71
C HIS A 42 8.65 -6.93 -2.75
N CYS A 43 7.32 -6.84 -2.61
CA CYS A 43 6.48 -7.77 -1.87
C CYS A 43 6.18 -9.08 -2.64
N MET A 44 7.02 -9.46 -3.61
CA MET A 44 6.86 -10.69 -4.34
C MET A 44 7.20 -11.90 -3.46
N GLY A 45 6.31 -12.88 -3.41
CA GLY A 45 6.51 -14.13 -2.70
C GLY A 45 5.22 -14.95 -2.64
N ASN A 46 5.26 -16.12 -2.01
CA ASN A 46 4.06 -16.95 -1.83
C ASN A 46 3.11 -16.29 -0.81
N ALA A 47 2.16 -15.49 -1.33
CA ALA A 47 1.29 -14.65 -0.53
C ALA A 47 -0.09 -15.28 -0.29
N THR A 48 -0.57 -15.18 0.94
CA THR A 48 -2.01 -15.26 1.27
C THR A 48 -2.54 -13.86 1.51
N VAL A 49 -3.62 -13.51 0.83
CA VAL A 49 -4.29 -12.21 0.97
C VAL A 49 -5.43 -12.33 1.97
N ILE A 50 -5.47 -11.44 2.96
CA ILE A 50 -6.56 -11.30 3.92
C ILE A 50 -7.20 -9.92 3.71
N LEU A 51 -8.47 -9.91 3.32
CA LEU A 51 -9.28 -8.69 3.16
C LEU A 51 -10.23 -8.55 4.34
N GLY A 52 -10.65 -7.32 4.65
CA GLY A 52 -11.68 -7.05 5.67
C GLY A 52 -11.24 -7.30 7.11
N ALA A 53 -9.92 -7.38 7.36
CA ALA A 53 -9.38 -7.52 8.70
C ALA A 53 -9.28 -6.14 9.40
N HIS A 54 -9.52 -6.10 10.71
CA HIS A 54 -8.98 -5.06 11.60
C HIS A 54 -7.81 -5.64 12.39
N ASN A 55 -8.03 -6.78 13.06
CA ASN A 55 -7.00 -7.54 13.76
C ASN A 55 -6.61 -8.80 12.98
N ILE A 56 -5.38 -8.85 12.46
CA ILE A 56 -4.89 -9.95 11.60
C ILE A 56 -4.69 -11.29 12.32
N HIS A 57 -4.64 -11.30 13.65
CA HIS A 57 -4.48 -12.51 14.45
C HIS A 57 -5.78 -12.96 15.12
N ALA A 58 -6.80 -12.09 15.15
CA ALA A 58 -8.12 -12.45 15.64
C ALA A 58 -8.97 -13.06 14.52
N PRO A 59 -9.76 -14.10 14.81
CA PRO A 59 -10.76 -14.60 13.87
C PRO A 59 -11.91 -13.59 13.79
N GLU A 60 -12.00 -12.84 12.69
CA GLU A 60 -13.08 -11.89 12.44
C GLU A 60 -13.98 -12.42 11.32
N THR A 61 -15.30 -12.39 11.53
CA THR A 61 -16.29 -12.88 10.54
C THR A 61 -16.32 -12.04 9.26
N THR A 62 -15.72 -10.85 9.30
CA THR A 62 -15.55 -9.91 8.19
C THR A 62 -14.41 -10.30 7.24
N GLN A 63 -13.49 -11.17 7.69
CA GLN A 63 -12.30 -11.53 6.94
C GLN A 63 -12.61 -12.40 5.72
N GLN A 64 -11.94 -12.11 4.62
CA GLN A 64 -11.97 -12.92 3.41
C GLN A 64 -10.54 -13.33 3.03
N ILE A 65 -10.22 -14.61 3.26
CA ILE A 65 -8.92 -15.19 2.94
C ILE A 65 -8.90 -15.64 1.47
N ARG A 66 -7.85 -15.26 0.73
CA ARG A 66 -7.69 -15.51 -0.72
C ARG A 66 -6.27 -15.95 -1.03
N GLY A 67 -6.13 -16.90 -1.95
CA GLY A 67 -4.85 -17.24 -2.56
C GLY A 67 -4.55 -16.34 -3.76
N VAL A 68 -3.28 -16.22 -4.13
CA VAL A 68 -2.88 -15.48 -5.33
C VAL A 68 -2.73 -16.45 -6.50
N LEU A 69 -3.51 -16.22 -7.57
CA LEU A 69 -3.46 -17.02 -8.79
C LEU A 69 -2.34 -16.59 -9.73
N ARG A 70 -2.07 -15.28 -9.80
CA ARG A 70 -1.08 -14.69 -10.69
C ARG A 70 -0.48 -13.44 -10.05
N TYR A 71 0.82 -13.28 -10.26
CA TYR A 71 1.60 -12.11 -9.88
C TYR A 71 1.95 -11.35 -11.16
N HIS A 72 1.56 -10.08 -11.24
CA HIS A 72 1.89 -9.19 -12.34
C HIS A 72 2.77 -8.07 -11.80
N GLN A 73 4.06 -8.37 -11.64
CA GLN A 73 5.08 -7.38 -11.31
C GLN A 73 5.31 -6.45 -12.51
N HIS A 74 5.61 -5.18 -12.26
CA HIS A 74 6.01 -4.29 -13.35
C HIS A 74 7.26 -4.86 -14.05
N PRO A 75 7.26 -4.99 -15.39
CA PRO A 75 8.35 -5.65 -16.12
C PRO A 75 9.70 -4.91 -16.01
N GLU A 76 9.64 -3.62 -15.70
CA GLU A 76 10.83 -2.76 -15.51
C GLU A 76 11.14 -2.51 -14.03
N TYR A 77 10.59 -3.31 -13.11
CA TYR A 77 10.98 -3.23 -11.69
C TYR A 77 12.48 -3.47 -11.55
N ASN A 78 13.16 -2.55 -10.88
CA ASN A 78 14.60 -2.62 -10.66
C ASN A 78 14.90 -2.60 -9.15
N PRO A 79 15.33 -3.73 -8.55
CA PRO A 79 15.55 -3.82 -7.11
C PRO A 79 16.73 -2.97 -6.61
N ASN A 80 17.69 -2.62 -7.47
CA ASN A 80 18.85 -1.81 -7.08
C ASN A 80 18.48 -0.33 -6.86
N THR A 81 17.49 0.16 -7.59
CA THR A 81 17.00 1.55 -7.49
C THR A 81 15.62 1.64 -6.87
N VAL A 82 14.99 0.49 -6.62
CA VAL A 82 13.58 0.34 -6.22
C VAL A 82 12.63 1.09 -7.17
N SER A 83 13.04 1.24 -8.45
CA SER A 83 12.23 1.89 -9.48
C SER A 83 11.15 0.95 -9.98
N ASN A 84 9.99 1.52 -10.34
CA ASN A 84 8.83 0.76 -10.82
C ASN A 84 8.33 -0.28 -9.80
N ASP A 85 8.38 0.07 -8.52
CA ASP A 85 7.99 -0.77 -7.41
C ASP A 85 6.46 -0.88 -7.27
N ILE A 86 5.84 -1.58 -8.22
CA ILE A 86 4.40 -1.83 -8.29
C ILE A 86 4.12 -3.24 -8.81
N MET A 87 3.15 -3.91 -8.18
CA MET A 87 2.66 -5.22 -8.58
C MET A 87 1.15 -5.32 -8.42
N LEU A 88 0.51 -6.03 -9.36
CA LEU A 88 -0.90 -6.40 -9.29
C LEU A 88 -1.02 -7.92 -9.06
N LEU A 89 -1.81 -8.30 -8.07
CA LEU A 89 -2.08 -9.67 -7.70
C LEU A 89 -3.51 -10.04 -8.12
N LYS A 90 -3.66 -11.15 -8.83
CA LYS A 90 -4.98 -11.72 -9.12
C LYS A 90 -5.37 -12.67 -7.98
N ALA A 91 -6.09 -12.16 -6.98
CA ALA A 91 -6.41 -12.85 -5.74
C ALA A 91 -7.83 -13.45 -5.77
N ARG A 92 -7.95 -14.77 -5.58
CA ARG A 92 -9.23 -15.49 -5.61
C ARG A 92 -9.25 -16.61 -4.58
N GLN A 93 -10.43 -17.15 -4.29
CA GLN A 93 -10.55 -18.35 -3.47
C GLN A 93 -9.90 -19.54 -4.20
N SER A 94 -9.04 -20.31 -3.51
CA SER A 94 -8.15 -21.28 -4.15
C SER A 94 -8.85 -22.44 -4.86
N ARG A 95 -10.03 -22.88 -4.38
CA ARG A 95 -10.82 -23.99 -4.93
C ARG A 95 -11.89 -23.53 -5.92
N SER A 96 -12.80 -22.65 -5.49
CA SER A 96 -13.94 -22.16 -6.26
C SER A 96 -13.58 -21.05 -7.27
N ARG A 97 -12.37 -20.48 -7.18
CA ARG A 97 -11.95 -19.30 -7.95
C ARG A 97 -12.93 -18.13 -7.82
N GLN A 98 -13.61 -18.04 -6.68
CA GLN A 98 -14.52 -16.93 -6.38
C GLN A 98 -13.72 -15.64 -6.14
N ARG A 99 -14.26 -14.52 -6.63
CA ARG A 99 -13.73 -13.17 -6.37
C ARG A 99 -14.05 -12.74 -4.93
N ALA A 100 -13.48 -11.65 -4.45
CA ALA A 100 -13.91 -11.05 -3.19
C ALA A 100 -15.38 -10.63 -3.26
N THR A 101 -16.12 -10.89 -2.18
CA THR A 101 -17.50 -10.44 -2.02
C THR A 101 -17.45 -9.03 -1.47
N LEU A 102 -17.86 -8.03 -2.26
CA LEU A 102 -17.88 -6.65 -1.77
C LEU A 102 -19.01 -6.47 -0.75
N ASN A 103 -18.71 -5.82 0.37
CA ASN A 103 -19.63 -5.54 1.46
C ASN A 103 -19.12 -4.33 2.27
N ASP A 104 -19.64 -4.09 3.47
CA ASP A 104 -19.22 -2.95 4.28
C ASP A 104 -17.78 -2.99 4.77
N TYR A 105 -17.18 -4.18 4.82
CA TYR A 105 -15.82 -4.43 5.32
C TYR A 105 -14.81 -4.67 4.19
N VAL A 106 -15.29 -4.97 2.97
CA VAL A 106 -14.47 -5.24 1.79
C VAL A 106 -14.97 -4.41 0.61
N LYS A 107 -14.24 -3.36 0.25
CA LYS A 107 -14.56 -2.43 -0.86
C LYS A 107 -13.33 -2.17 -1.71
N THR A 108 -13.53 -1.74 -2.94
CA THR A 108 -12.43 -1.29 -3.81
C THR A 108 -12.12 0.18 -3.56
N ILE A 109 -10.85 0.58 -3.65
CA ILE A 109 -10.46 1.99 -3.65
C ILE A 109 -10.27 2.50 -5.10
N PRO A 110 -10.76 3.70 -5.45
CA PRO A 110 -10.55 4.25 -6.79
C PRO A 110 -9.08 4.60 -7.03
N LEU A 111 -8.69 4.46 -8.30
CA LEU A 111 -7.39 4.86 -8.82
C LEU A 111 -7.43 6.28 -9.40
N PRO A 112 -6.28 6.96 -9.57
CA PRO A 112 -6.22 8.28 -10.18
C PRO A 112 -6.73 8.23 -11.62
N LYS A 113 -7.48 9.26 -12.03
CA LYS A 113 -8.02 9.37 -13.39
C LYS A 113 -7.02 9.97 -14.37
N THR A 114 -6.14 10.83 -13.87
CA THR A 114 -5.16 11.61 -14.63
C THR A 114 -3.74 11.29 -14.17
N SER A 115 -2.76 11.58 -15.03
CA SER A 115 -1.32 11.47 -14.73
C SER A 115 -0.74 12.69 -14.00
N SER A 116 -1.61 13.58 -13.50
CA SER A 116 -1.21 14.83 -12.84
C SER A 116 -0.51 14.58 -11.51
N ASP A 117 0.50 15.39 -11.22
CA ASP A 117 1.14 15.45 -9.92
C ASP A 117 0.17 15.95 -8.84
N LEU A 118 0.37 15.46 -7.62
CA LEU A 118 -0.30 16.03 -6.46
C LEU A 118 0.42 17.32 -6.04
N PRO A 119 -0.32 18.41 -5.75
CA PRO A 119 0.28 19.62 -5.20
C PRO A 119 1.04 19.34 -3.89
N THR A 120 2.13 20.07 -3.67
CA THR A 120 2.85 20.04 -2.39
C THR A 120 1.91 20.44 -1.26
N GLY A 121 2.00 19.75 -0.12
CA GLY A 121 1.13 19.99 1.04
C GLY A 121 -0.24 19.32 0.93
N THR A 122 -0.55 18.59 -0.16
CA THR A 122 -1.77 17.78 -0.24
C THR A 122 -1.79 16.79 0.92
N LYS A 123 -2.86 16.83 1.73
CA LYS A 123 -3.06 15.93 2.87
C LYS A 123 -3.48 14.55 2.38
N CYS A 124 -2.82 13.53 2.93
CA CYS A 124 -3.06 12.13 2.63
C CYS A 124 -3.05 11.33 3.94
N SER A 125 -3.44 10.07 3.86
CA SER A 125 -3.26 9.09 4.92
C SER A 125 -2.62 7.82 4.40
N ILE A 126 -1.94 7.12 5.30
CA ILE A 126 -1.44 5.77 5.11
C ILE A 126 -2.00 4.91 6.24
N ALA A 127 -2.21 3.64 5.97
CA ALA A 127 -2.64 2.67 6.96
C ALA A 127 -1.94 1.34 6.74
N GLY A 128 -1.71 0.59 7.81
CA GLY A 128 -1.04 -0.70 7.76
C GLY A 128 -0.96 -1.42 9.10
N TRP A 129 -0.41 -2.62 9.06
CA TRP A 129 -0.17 -3.49 10.22
C TRP A 129 1.32 -3.63 10.52
N GLY A 130 2.14 -2.69 10.04
CA GLY A 130 3.56 -2.67 10.33
C GLY A 130 3.86 -2.22 11.77
N LEU A 131 5.16 -2.12 12.09
CA LEU A 131 5.65 -1.82 13.44
C LEU A 131 5.21 -0.43 13.93
N ILE A 132 4.71 -0.34 15.17
CA ILE A 132 4.30 0.94 15.79
C ILE A 132 5.45 1.57 16.60
N ASP A 133 6.21 0.80 17.38
CA ASP A 133 7.34 1.28 18.19
C ASP A 133 8.28 0.12 18.57
N ASN A 134 9.54 0.41 18.96
CA ASN A 134 10.62 -0.53 19.36
C ASN A 134 10.14 -1.95 19.74
N ASP A 135 10.01 -2.82 18.73
CA ASP A 135 9.63 -4.25 18.83
C ASP A 135 8.17 -4.60 19.19
N GLN A 136 7.25 -3.64 19.27
CA GLN A 136 5.82 -3.93 19.32
C GLN A 136 5.20 -4.04 17.93
N VAL A 137 5.02 -5.29 17.50
CA VAL A 137 4.14 -5.63 16.38
C VAL A 137 2.70 -5.37 16.80
N THR A 138 1.96 -4.59 16.02
CA THR A 138 0.52 -4.50 16.20
C THR A 138 -0.19 -5.56 15.41
N ASN A 139 -1.14 -6.21 16.07
CA ASN A 139 -2.06 -7.10 15.39
C ASN A 139 -3.19 -6.34 14.72
N LYS A 140 -3.37 -5.05 15.05
CA LYS A 140 -4.47 -4.19 14.60
C LYS A 140 -4.03 -3.16 13.57
N LEU A 141 -4.97 -2.72 12.73
CA LEU A 141 -4.72 -1.70 11.72
C LEU A 141 -4.46 -0.34 12.37
N PHE A 142 -3.36 0.30 11.99
CA PHE A 142 -3.02 1.67 12.39
C PHE A 142 -3.07 2.60 11.18
N GLU A 143 -3.34 3.88 11.43
CA GLU A 143 -3.30 4.92 10.41
C GLU A 143 -2.56 6.17 10.88
N THR A 144 -1.99 6.90 9.93
CA THR A 144 -1.42 8.23 10.18
C THR A 144 -1.66 9.17 9.01
N LYS A 145 -1.58 10.47 9.28
CA LYS A 145 -1.72 11.54 8.29
C LYS A 145 -0.36 11.99 7.81
N VAL A 146 -0.20 12.09 6.50
CA VAL A 146 1.01 12.58 5.85
C VAL A 146 0.66 13.66 4.85
N SER A 147 1.66 14.41 4.40
CA SER A 147 1.47 15.43 3.37
C SER A 147 2.49 15.26 2.26
N ILE A 148 2.09 15.57 1.02
CA ILE A 148 2.97 15.49 -0.15
C ILE A 148 4.12 16.50 -0.03
N TYR A 149 5.35 16.01 -0.20
CA TYR A 149 6.54 16.84 -0.27
C TYR A 149 6.77 17.34 -1.69
N SER A 150 7.35 18.53 -1.82
CA SER A 150 7.79 19.00 -3.13
C SER A 150 8.91 18.10 -3.65
N ARG A 151 8.89 17.84 -4.96
CA ARG A 151 9.93 17.05 -5.63
C ARG A 151 11.33 17.58 -5.37
N ARG A 152 11.50 18.91 -5.41
CA ARG A 152 12.76 19.60 -5.11
C ARG A 152 13.26 19.31 -3.68
N LYS A 153 12.36 19.30 -2.69
CA LYS A 153 12.73 18.95 -1.31
C LYS A 153 13.08 17.47 -1.22
N CYS A 154 12.30 16.61 -1.85
CA CYS A 154 12.53 15.17 -1.76
C CYS A 154 13.84 14.72 -2.41
N ILE A 155 14.23 15.28 -3.56
CA ILE A 155 15.51 14.97 -4.22
C ILE A 155 16.73 15.23 -3.33
N ARG A 156 16.63 16.17 -2.37
CA ARG A 156 17.72 16.41 -1.40
C ARG A 156 17.94 15.24 -0.44
N PHE A 157 16.89 14.46 -0.17
CA PHE A 157 16.96 13.25 0.66
C PHE A 157 17.21 12.01 -0.21
N TYR A 158 16.62 11.97 -1.41
CA TYR A 158 16.68 10.85 -2.34
C TYR A 158 17.19 11.30 -3.72
N PRO A 159 18.51 11.34 -3.94
CA PRO A 159 19.10 11.84 -5.20
C PRO A 159 18.62 11.10 -6.46
N HIS A 160 18.17 9.85 -6.33
CA HIS A 160 17.73 9.00 -7.44
C HIS A 160 16.20 9.02 -7.68
N LEU A 161 15.47 9.98 -7.10
CA LEU A 161 14.00 10.05 -7.20
C LEU A 161 13.50 10.34 -8.64
N ASN A 162 12.98 9.32 -9.32
CA ASN A 162 12.44 9.43 -10.69
C ASN A 162 10.93 9.76 -10.73
N THR A 163 10.41 10.13 -11.91
CA THR A 163 9.02 10.61 -12.11
C THR A 163 7.93 9.57 -11.79
N GLY A 164 8.31 8.29 -11.64
CA GLY A 164 7.46 7.22 -11.11
C GLY A 164 7.31 7.25 -9.59
N MET A 165 7.97 8.17 -8.88
CA MET A 165 7.98 8.26 -7.42
C MET A 165 7.45 9.61 -6.93
N VAL A 166 6.86 9.58 -5.73
CA VAL A 166 6.40 10.74 -4.95
C VAL A 166 6.80 10.56 -3.50
N CYS A 167 6.95 11.65 -2.77
CA CYS A 167 7.33 11.59 -1.36
C CYS A 167 6.24 12.22 -0.50
N ALA A 168 6.00 11.59 0.64
CA ALA A 168 5.07 12.09 1.63
C ALA A 168 5.62 11.79 3.01
N GLY A 169 5.24 12.59 3.99
CA GLY A 169 5.61 12.36 5.38
C GLY A 169 4.91 13.37 6.28
N SER A 170 5.06 13.20 7.59
CA SER A 170 4.62 14.21 8.55
C SER A 170 5.58 15.42 8.50
N PHE A 171 5.03 16.64 8.46
CA PHE A 171 5.83 17.85 8.61
C PHE A 171 6.09 18.22 10.08
N HIS A 172 5.36 17.61 11.00
CA HIS A 172 5.36 17.95 12.43
C HIS A 172 5.95 16.86 13.31
N GLU A 173 6.00 15.62 12.82
CA GLU A 173 6.54 14.46 13.53
C GLU A 173 7.81 13.98 12.83
N LEU A 174 8.79 13.54 13.62
CA LEU A 174 10.13 13.20 13.14
C LEU A 174 10.27 11.76 12.60
N ARG A 175 9.18 10.99 12.51
CA ARG A 175 9.21 9.57 12.16
C ARG A 175 8.13 9.24 11.10
N ASP A 176 8.39 8.24 10.24
CA ASP A 176 7.62 7.90 9.02
C ASP A 176 7.57 6.37 8.78
N SER A 177 6.69 5.93 7.86
CA SER A 177 6.19 4.57 7.53
C SER A 177 7.07 3.33 7.84
N SER A 178 6.41 2.18 8.17
CA SER A 178 7.06 0.96 8.69
C SER A 178 7.34 -0.24 7.81
N GLN A 179 8.29 -1.05 8.31
CA GLN A 179 8.35 -2.47 7.94
C GLN A 179 6.97 -3.08 8.23
N GLY A 180 6.34 -3.62 7.18
CA GLY A 180 4.99 -4.18 7.20
C GLY A 180 3.92 -3.30 6.54
N ASP A 181 4.17 -2.00 6.33
CA ASP A 181 3.26 -1.14 5.56
C ASP A 181 3.58 -1.10 4.08
N SER A 182 4.79 -1.55 3.70
CA SER A 182 5.22 -1.69 2.31
C SER A 182 4.14 -2.34 1.46
N GLY A 183 3.83 -1.73 0.33
CA GLY A 183 2.73 -2.14 -0.55
C GLY A 183 1.35 -1.60 -0.18
N GLY A 184 1.18 -1.01 1.00
CA GLY A 184 -0.03 -0.32 1.41
C GLY A 184 -0.30 0.97 0.60
N PRO A 185 -1.53 1.49 0.60
CA PRO A 185 -1.90 2.67 -0.18
C PRO A 185 -1.54 3.98 0.53
N LEU A 186 -1.02 4.94 -0.23
CA LEU A 186 -1.10 6.37 0.10
C LEU A 186 -2.41 6.92 -0.44
N VAL A 187 -3.32 7.30 0.44
CA VAL A 187 -4.68 7.74 0.09
C VAL A 187 -4.80 9.25 0.24
N CYS A 188 -5.13 9.93 -0.86
CA CYS A 188 -5.40 11.37 -0.84
C CYS A 188 -6.76 11.61 -1.49
N ASN A 189 -7.63 12.40 -0.86
CA ASN A 189 -8.99 12.67 -1.33
C ASN A 189 -9.78 11.39 -1.69
N LYS A 190 -9.66 10.35 -0.85
CA LYS A 190 -10.31 9.03 -1.02
C LYS A 190 -9.87 8.25 -2.27
N VAL A 191 -8.73 8.59 -2.87
CA VAL A 191 -8.14 7.92 -4.03
C VAL A 191 -6.77 7.36 -3.65
N ALA A 192 -6.45 6.14 -4.07
CA ALA A 192 -5.10 5.58 -3.94
C ALA A 192 -4.16 6.31 -4.91
N GLN A 193 -3.28 7.16 -4.40
CA GLN A 193 -2.37 7.99 -5.20
C GLN A 193 -0.95 7.43 -5.23
N GLY A 194 -0.57 6.67 -4.20
CA GLY A 194 0.73 6.04 -4.12
C GLY A 194 0.69 4.67 -3.45
N ILE A 195 1.84 4.00 -3.50
CA ILE A 195 2.09 2.71 -2.85
C ILE A 195 3.31 2.91 -1.95
N VAL A 196 3.22 2.57 -0.66
CA VAL A 196 4.37 2.60 0.26
C VAL A 196 5.48 1.73 -0.32
N SER A 197 6.67 2.30 -0.54
CA SER A 197 7.77 1.62 -1.23
C SER A 197 9.01 1.50 -0.34
N PHE A 198 9.67 2.61 -0.03
CA PHE A 198 10.84 2.63 0.85
C PHE A 198 10.99 3.99 1.55
N GLY A 199 11.86 4.08 2.54
CA GLY A 199 12.11 5.33 3.26
C GLY A 199 13.26 5.19 4.25
N TYR A 200 13.68 6.32 4.81
CA TYR A 200 14.54 6.32 5.99
C TYR A 200 13.66 6.25 7.25
N ASP A 201 14.26 6.10 8.44
CA ASP A 201 13.52 6.13 9.71
C ASP A 201 12.98 7.53 10.07
N SER A 202 13.16 8.52 9.18
CA SER A 202 12.63 9.87 9.30
C SER A 202 11.98 10.32 7.99
N PRO A 203 10.94 11.18 8.05
CA PRO A 203 10.23 11.62 6.86
C PRO A 203 11.10 12.50 5.95
N PRO A 204 10.84 12.48 4.63
CA PRO A 204 9.70 11.82 3.98
C PRO A 204 10.01 10.39 3.52
N GLY A 205 9.01 9.51 3.53
CA GLY A 205 9.02 8.23 2.83
C GLY A 205 8.79 8.42 1.34
N VAL A 206 9.18 7.41 0.57
CA VAL A 206 9.03 7.32 -0.89
C VAL A 206 7.93 6.32 -1.24
N TYR A 207 7.09 6.74 -2.18
CA TYR A 207 5.92 6.01 -2.64
C TYR A 207 5.98 5.88 -4.15
N THR A 208 5.59 4.72 -4.68
CA THR A 208 5.37 4.56 -6.11
C THR A 208 4.15 5.38 -6.51
N ARG A 209 4.31 6.30 -7.46
CA ARG A 209 3.27 7.22 -7.92
C ARG A 209 2.35 6.53 -8.92
N ILE A 210 1.19 6.06 -8.45
CA ILE A 210 0.24 5.23 -9.22
C ILE A 210 -0.15 5.90 -10.55
N SER A 211 -0.30 7.23 -10.56
CA SER A 211 -0.69 7.99 -11.76
C SER A 211 0.30 7.84 -12.92
N SER A 212 1.58 7.55 -12.66
CA SER A 212 2.61 7.27 -13.69
C SER A 212 2.45 5.90 -14.34
N TYR A 213 1.73 4.97 -13.70
CA TYR A 213 1.61 3.57 -14.15
C TYR A 213 0.22 3.23 -14.72
N LEU A 214 -0.68 4.21 -14.87
CA LEU A 214 -2.05 3.99 -15.34
C LEU A 214 -2.14 3.19 -16.66
N PRO A 215 -1.29 3.41 -17.69
CA PRO A 215 -1.32 2.60 -18.91
C PRO A 215 -1.05 1.11 -18.64
N TRP A 216 -0.02 0.82 -17.83
CA TRP A 216 0.33 -0.55 -17.44
C TRP A 216 -0.76 -1.19 -16.58
N ILE A 217 -1.29 -0.46 -15.60
CA ILE A 217 -2.39 -0.93 -14.74
C ILE A 217 -3.60 -1.32 -15.59
N LYS A 218 -4.06 -0.42 -16.48
CA LYS A 218 -5.22 -0.66 -17.36
C LYS A 218 -5.02 -1.87 -18.27
N LYS A 219 -3.80 -2.08 -18.79
CA LYS A 219 -3.47 -3.25 -19.61
C LYS A 219 -3.48 -4.53 -18.80
N THR A 220 -2.97 -4.50 -17.57
CA THR A 220 -2.85 -5.67 -16.70
C THR A 220 -4.19 -6.13 -16.14
N LEU A 221 -5.07 -5.21 -15.73
CA LEU A 221 -6.40 -5.53 -15.18
C LEU A 221 -7.33 -6.23 -16.18
N LYS A 222 -7.00 -6.22 -17.49
CA LYS A 222 -7.74 -6.92 -18.54
C LYS A 222 -7.30 -8.39 -18.74
N LYS A 223 -6.23 -8.84 -18.07
CA LYS A 223 -5.72 -10.22 -18.13
C LYS A 223 -6.45 -11.15 -17.17
#